data_AF-A0A818MPZ9-F1
#
_entry.id   AF-A0A818MPZ9-F1
#
_cell.length_a   1.000
_cell.length_b   1.000
_cell.length_c   1.000
_cell.angle_alpha   90.00
_cell.angle_beta   90.00
_cell.angle_gamma   90.00
#
_symmetry.space_group_name_H-M   'P 1'
#
loop_
_entity.id
_entity.type
_entity.pdbx_description
1 polymer ?
#
loop_
_entity_poly.entity_id
_entity_poly.type
_entity_poly.pdbx_seq_one_letter_code
_entity_poly.pdbx_strand_id
1 'polypeptide(L)'
;QAWLWSPNDGTVRSKHNGECLTLKANLEVWAGPLVNGSHAVVLLNRNDFGSESITVNWKDIGFPVDHSAVVRDLWARKDIGTFTGNYTSPKIDHHSVMMLNITLTM
;
A
#
# COMPACT_ATOMS: atom_id res chain seq x y z
N GLN A 1 -9.50 -11.44 -8.94
CA GLN A 1 -9.52 -10.09 -8.32
C GLN A 1 -10.23 -10.18 -6.96
N ALA A 2 -9.62 -9.64 -5.90
CA ALA A 2 -10.06 -9.78 -4.49
C ALA A 2 -10.81 -8.54 -3.94
N TRP A 3 -11.21 -7.62 -4.83
CA TRP A 3 -11.73 -6.30 -4.46
C TRP A 3 -13.06 -6.00 -5.14
N LEU A 4 -13.89 -5.18 -4.48
CA LEU A 4 -15.15 -4.66 -5.02
C LEU A 4 -15.14 -3.13 -4.93
N TRP A 5 -15.49 -2.47 -6.03
CA TRP A 5 -15.75 -1.02 -6.07
C TRP A 5 -17.14 -0.72 -5.51
N SER A 6 -17.23 0.20 -4.55
CA SER A 6 -18.47 0.68 -3.97
C SER A 6 -18.78 2.08 -4.51
N PRO A 7 -19.69 2.22 -5.50
CA PRO A 7 -19.97 3.49 -6.16
C PRO A 7 -20.68 4.51 -5.28
N ASN A 8 -21.34 4.08 -4.20
CA ASN A 8 -22.17 4.95 -3.35
C ASN A 8 -21.33 5.79 -2.37
N ASP A 9 -20.17 5.26 -1.93
CA ASP A 9 -19.25 5.92 -1.01
C ASP A 9 -17.85 6.12 -1.62
N GLY A 10 -17.64 5.69 -2.86
CA GLY A 10 -16.37 5.86 -3.59
C GLY A 10 -15.22 5.03 -3.01
N THR A 11 -15.51 3.92 -2.33
CA THR A 11 -14.51 3.12 -1.63
C THR A 11 -14.21 1.79 -2.31
N VAL A 12 -12.98 1.29 -2.12
CA VAL A 12 -12.62 -0.09 -2.45
C VAL A 12 -12.75 -0.94 -1.21
N ARG A 13 -13.50 -2.04 -1.32
CA ARG A 13 -13.76 -2.96 -0.22
C ARG A 13 -13.11 -4.32 -0.48
N SER A 14 -12.65 -4.95 0.60
CA SER A 14 -12.21 -6.34 0.59
C SER A 14 -13.39 -7.25 0.24
N LYS A 15 -13.21 -8.14 -0.74
CA LYS A 15 -14.24 -9.11 -1.13
C LYS A 15 -14.48 -10.19 -0.04
N HIS A 16 -13.54 -10.37 0.88
CA HIS A 16 -13.61 -11.43 1.89
C HIS A 16 -14.37 -11.03 3.15
N ASN A 17 -14.28 -9.77 3.58
CA ASN A 17 -14.89 -9.30 4.83
C ASN A 17 -15.65 -7.97 4.70
N GLY A 18 -15.72 -7.36 3.51
CA GLY A 18 -16.50 -6.14 3.27
C GLY A 18 -15.95 -4.87 3.92
N GLU A 19 -14.80 -4.99 4.60
CA GLU A 19 -14.13 -3.87 5.24
C GLU A 19 -13.59 -2.90 4.20
N CYS A 20 -13.67 -1.61 4.52
CA CYS A 20 -13.09 -0.56 3.72
C CYS A 20 -11.56 -0.66 3.82
N LEU A 21 -10.88 -0.73 2.68
CA LEU A 21 -9.42 -0.73 2.65
C LEU A 21 -8.84 0.70 2.71
N THR A 22 -9.71 1.73 2.69
CA THR A 22 -9.32 3.15 2.79
C THR A 22 -9.98 3.83 4.00
N LEU A 23 -9.18 4.23 5.00
CA LEU A 23 -9.65 4.98 6.18
C LEU A 23 -9.76 6.50 5.96
N LYS A 24 -9.29 7.02 4.81
CA LYS A 24 -9.47 8.40 4.34
C LYS A 24 -9.71 8.35 2.83
N ALA A 25 -10.81 8.93 2.32
CA ALA A 25 -11.19 8.86 0.91
C ALA A 25 -10.09 9.34 -0.09
N ASN A 26 -9.11 10.10 0.39
CA ASN A 26 -8.05 10.68 -0.41
C ASN A 26 -6.68 10.00 -0.22
N LEU A 27 -6.53 8.99 0.65
CA LEU A 27 -5.29 8.25 0.78
C LEU A 27 -5.50 6.84 0.24
N GLU A 28 -4.70 6.47 -0.76
CA GLU A 28 -4.89 5.22 -1.48
C GLU A 28 -3.65 4.35 -1.42
N VAL A 29 -3.88 3.04 -1.30
CA VAL A 29 -2.87 2.00 -1.46
C VAL A 29 -3.30 1.14 -2.63
N TRP A 30 -2.48 1.10 -3.67
CA TRP A 30 -2.65 0.19 -4.80
C TRP A 30 -1.54 -0.84 -4.76
N ALA A 31 -1.87 -2.11 -4.99
CA ALA A 31 -0.89 -3.18 -4.98
C ALA A 31 -1.18 -4.21 -6.09
N GLY A 32 -0.11 -4.74 -6.68
CA GLY A 32 -0.20 -5.80 -7.68
C GLY A 32 0.98 -6.76 -7.58
N PRO A 33 0.75 -8.08 -7.69
CA PRO A 33 1.82 -9.07 -7.68
C PRO A 33 2.69 -8.95 -8.93
N LEU A 34 3.99 -9.21 -8.76
CA LEU A 34 4.96 -9.35 -9.82
C LEU A 34 5.36 -10.81 -10.00
N VAL A 35 5.92 -11.15 -11.16
CA VAL A 35 6.26 -12.53 -11.55
C VAL A 35 7.18 -13.25 -10.56
N ASN A 36 8.01 -12.50 -9.83
CA ASN A 36 8.96 -13.03 -8.84
C ASN A 36 8.36 -13.17 -7.43
N GLY A 37 7.04 -12.99 -7.25
CA GLY A 37 6.37 -13.07 -5.95
C GLY A 37 6.43 -11.79 -5.10
N SER A 38 7.23 -10.79 -5.50
CA SER A 38 7.17 -9.46 -4.90
C SER A 38 5.90 -8.72 -5.31
N HIS A 39 5.58 -7.62 -4.63
CA HIS A 39 4.47 -6.75 -4.99
C HIS A 39 4.99 -5.37 -5.39
N ALA A 40 4.44 -4.83 -6.49
CA ALA A 40 4.49 -3.40 -6.76
C ALA A 40 3.41 -2.73 -5.93
N VAL A 41 3.78 -1.72 -5.14
CA VAL A 41 2.87 -0.97 -4.27
C VAL A 41 2.98 0.52 -4.56
N VAL A 42 1.84 1.20 -4.65
CA VAL A 42 1.74 2.65 -4.84
C VAL A 42 0.99 3.24 -3.66
N LEU A 43 1.59 4.25 -3.04
CA LEU A 43 1.00 5.04 -1.97
C LEU A 43 0.70 6.43 -2.54
N LEU A 44 -0.59 6.78 -2.64
CA LEU A 44 -1.04 8.00 -3.31
C LEU A 44 -1.79 8.90 -2.33
N ASN A 45 -1.33 10.15 -2.20
CA ASN A 45 -2.03 11.19 -1.47
C ASN A 45 -2.82 12.07 -2.47
N ARG A 46 -4.14 11.92 -2.50
CA ARG A 46 -5.08 12.68 -3.33
C ARG A 46 -5.69 13.89 -2.60
N ASN A 47 -5.25 14.23 -1.39
CA ASN A 47 -5.73 15.45 -0.76
C ASN A 47 -5.31 16.66 -1.61
N ASP A 48 -6.03 17.77 -1.49
CA ASP A 48 -5.68 19.03 -2.17
C ASP A 48 -4.66 19.87 -1.40
N PHE A 49 -4.37 19.51 -0.15
CA PHE A 49 -3.44 20.21 0.72
C PHE A 49 -2.85 19.27 1.77
N GLY A 50 -1.71 19.69 2.34
CA GLY A 50 -1.03 18.99 3.42
C GLY A 50 -0.18 17.79 2.96
N SER A 51 0.45 17.14 3.92
CA SER A 51 1.30 15.96 3.70
C SER A 51 0.95 14.89 4.73
N GLU A 52 0.76 13.66 4.27
CA GLU A 52 0.20 12.56 5.06
C GLU A 52 1.08 11.32 4.94
N SER A 53 1.19 10.56 6.02
CA SER A 53 1.79 9.23 5.98
C SER A 53 0.74 8.21 5.57
N ILE A 54 1.13 7.23 4.74
CA ILE A 54 0.26 6.15 4.29
C ILE A 54 0.87 4.83 4.74
N THR A 55 0.06 3.98 5.36
CA THR A 55 0.47 2.65 5.82
C THR A 55 -0.05 1.59 4.86
N VAL A 56 0.83 0.72 4.39
CA VAL A 56 0.47 -0.53 3.70
C VAL A 56 0.64 -1.68 4.70
N ASN A 57 -0.43 -2.42 4.96
CA ASN A 57 -0.38 -3.63 5.78
C ASN A 57 -0.22 -4.87 4.90
N TRP A 58 0.53 -5.86 5.36
CA TRP A 58 0.78 -7.10 4.61
C TRP A 58 -0.51 -7.86 4.31
N LYS A 59 -1.44 -7.91 5.27
CA LYS A 59 -2.76 -8.53 5.06
C LYS A 59 -3.54 -7.92 3.89
N ASP A 60 -3.39 -6.61 3.65
CA ASP A 60 -4.15 -5.88 2.63
C ASP A 60 -3.60 -6.15 1.23
N ILE A 61 -2.34 -6.60 1.13
CA ILE A 61 -1.68 -6.96 -0.13
C ILE A 61 -1.48 -8.48 -0.30
N GLY A 62 -2.10 -9.29 0.56
CA GLY A 62 -2.06 -10.76 0.48
C GLY A 62 -0.79 -11.40 1.03
N PHE A 63 0.02 -10.67 1.80
CA PHE A 63 1.18 -11.20 2.51
C PHE A 63 0.81 -11.68 3.92
N PRO A 64 1.53 -12.68 4.47
CA PRO A 64 1.33 -13.10 5.86
C PRO A 64 1.67 -11.96 6.84
N VAL A 65 0.84 -11.80 7.88
CA VAL A 65 0.97 -10.69 8.85
C VAL A 65 2.24 -10.78 9.71
N ASP A 66 2.74 -11.99 9.95
CA ASP A 66 3.89 -12.21 10.83
C ASP A 66 5.22 -12.30 10.08
N HIS A 67 5.21 -12.09 8.76
CA HIS A 67 6.42 -12.18 7.94
C HIS A 67 7.10 -10.82 7.77
N SER A 68 8.42 -10.88 7.70
CA SER A 68 9.25 -9.74 7.32
C SER A 68 9.29 -9.60 5.79
N ALA A 69 9.39 -8.36 5.33
CA ALA A 69 9.57 -8.04 3.93
C ALA A 69 10.57 -6.89 3.76
N VAL A 70 11.41 -6.99 2.74
CA VAL A 70 12.24 -5.87 2.29
C VAL A 70 11.35 -4.90 1.52
N VAL A 71 11.42 -3.62 1.88
CA VAL A 71 10.74 -2.55 1.18
C VAL A 71 11.79 -1.72 0.44
N ARG A 72 11.58 -1.56 -0.87
CA ARG A 72 12.44 -0.81 -1.78
C ARG A 72 11.69 0.36 -2.40
N ASP A 73 12.24 1.56 -2.28
CA ASP A 73 11.80 2.72 -3.04
C ASP A 73 12.32 2.61 -4.49
N LEU A 74 11.40 2.59 -5.45
CA LEU A 74 11.73 2.44 -6.86
C LEU A 74 12.26 3.71 -7.50
N TRP A 75 11.84 4.89 -7.03
CA TRP A 75 12.32 6.17 -7.54
C TRP A 75 13.73 6.47 -7.03
N ALA A 76 13.96 6.27 -5.73
CA ALA A 76 15.28 6.40 -5.13
C ALA A 76 16.22 5.23 -5.49
N ARG A 77 15.68 4.15 -6.07
CA ARG A 77 16.37 2.89 -6.38
C ARG A 77 17.12 2.33 -5.16
N LYS A 78 16.49 2.39 -4.00
CA LYS A 78 17.13 2.10 -2.71
C LYS A 78 16.23 1.25 -1.83
N ASP A 79 16.83 0.26 -1.19
CA ASP A 79 16.16 -0.50 -0.13
C ASP A 79 16.12 0.38 1.13
N ILE A 80 14.91 0.62 1.64
CA ILE A 80 14.68 1.53 2.76
C ILE A 80 14.61 0.80 4.11
N GLY A 81 14.51 -0.53 4.07
CA GLY A 81 14.60 -1.38 5.25
C GLY A 81 13.82 -2.67 5.12
N THR A 82 13.81 -3.43 6.21
CA THR A 82 13.00 -4.64 6.39
C THR A 82 11.96 -4.37 7.46
N PHE A 83 10.70 -4.72 7.17
CA PHE A 83 9.57 -4.45 8.05
C PHE A 83 8.69 -5.68 8.21
N THR A 84 8.08 -5.84 9.39
CA THR A 84 7.20 -6.97 9.72
C THR A 84 5.76 -6.48 9.83
N GLY A 85 4.85 -7.15 9.13
CA GLY A 85 3.40 -6.92 9.15
C GLY A 85 2.90 -5.65 8.44
N ASN A 86 3.68 -4.58 8.38
CA ASN A 86 3.33 -3.36 7.64
C ASN A 86 4.55 -2.48 7.34
N TYR A 87 4.35 -1.48 6.50
CA TYR A 87 5.24 -0.34 6.33
C TYR A 87 4.44 0.96 6.33
N THR A 88 4.94 1.98 7.02
CA THR A 88 4.37 3.34 7.00
C THR A 88 5.35 4.31 6.34
N SER A 89 4.87 5.03 5.33
CA SER A 89 5.70 5.97 4.59
C SER A 89 6.07 7.20 5.43
N PRO A 90 7.17 7.89 5.08
CA PRO A 90 7.30 9.32 5.35
C PRO A 90 6.07 10.09 4.85
N LYS A 91 5.94 11.36 5.27
CA LYS A 91 4.87 12.20 4.76
C LYS A 91 5.01 12.36 3.24
N ILE A 92 3.95 12.00 2.52
CA ILE A 92 3.79 12.20 1.09
C ILE A 92 2.96 13.48 0.92
N ASP A 93 3.49 14.45 0.18
CA ASP A 93 2.78 15.71 -0.09
C ASP A 93 1.48 15.47 -0.86
N HIS A 94 0.56 16.42 -0.79
CA HIS A 94 -0.66 16.42 -1.60
C HIS A 94 -0.33 16.24 -3.10
N HIS A 95 -1.22 15.52 -3.79
CA HIS A 95 -1.08 15.11 -5.20
C HIS A 95 0.21 14.36 -5.54
N SER A 96 0.94 13.86 -4.53
CA SER A 96 2.20 13.14 -4.70
C SER A 96 2.05 11.65 -4.46
N VAL A 97 3.05 10.90 -4.91
CA VAL A 97 3.04 9.43 -4.93
C VAL A 97 4.38 8.86 -4.50
N MET A 98 4.35 7.73 -3.80
CA MET A 98 5.52 6.88 -3.56
C MET A 98 5.30 5.52 -4.22
N MET A 99 6.33 5.00 -4.89
CA MET A 99 6.29 3.69 -5.54
C MET A 99 7.31 2.74 -4.92
N LEU A 100 6.82 1.59 -4.48
CA LEU A 100 7.56 0.61 -3.73
C LEU A 100 7.58 -0.74 -4.46
N ASN A 101 8.66 -1.48 -4.28
CA ASN A 101 8.67 -2.93 -4.44
C ASN A 101 8.81 -3.57 -3.05
N ILE A 102 7.92 -4.50 -2.73
CA ILE A 102 7.89 -5.18 -1.44
C ILE A 102 8.07 -6.67 -1.66
N THR A 103 9.10 -7.25 -1.05
CA THR A 103 9.49 -8.65 -1.23
C THR A 103 9.58 -9.35 0.12
N LEU A 104 8.85 -10.45 0.33
CA LEU A 104 8.97 -11.26 1.54
C LEU A 104 10.41 -11.74 1.72
N THR A 105 10.91 -11.67 2.95
CA THR A 105 12.16 -12.35 3.30
C THR A 105 11.89 -13.84 3.48
N MET A 106 12.86 -14.67 3.10
CA MET A 106 12.85 -16.10 3.41
C MET A 106 13.01 -16.36 4.91
#